data_AF-A0A7S3C880-F1
#
_entry.id   AF-A0A7S3C880-F1
#
_cell.length_a   1.000
_cell.length_b   1.000
_cell.length_c   1.000
_cell.angle_alpha   90.00
_cell.angle_beta   90.00
_cell.angle_gamma   90.00
#
_symmetry.space_group_name_H-M   'P 1'
#
loop_
_entity.id
_entity.type
_entity.pdbx_description
1 polymer ?
#
loop_
_entity_poly.entity_id
_entity_poly.type
_entity_poly.pdbx_seq_one_letter_code
_entity_poly.pdbx_strand_id
1 'polypeptide(L)'
;GSKGGPDDSRGYSAGIVEFCWGVRGDDLQALQQHNVFLSSKSSKSFEESWTRPGSKGGDLPEDANFYIHVPSKTDPTAVSGPGPLHSVMVLFPVANKAELQAGVEYADLVEWSRDLILRRLKEAGVDLE
;
A
#
# COMPACT_ATOMS: atom_id res chain seq x y z
N GLY A 1 -27.08 3.90 1.94
CA GLY A 1 -26.77 4.31 3.32
C GLY A 1 -25.33 3.95 3.60
N SER A 2 -24.52 4.93 3.98
CA SER A 2 -23.05 4.83 4.06
C SER A 2 -22.58 3.72 5.00
N LYS A 3 -21.90 2.71 4.46
CA LYS A 3 -21.12 1.71 5.21
C LYS A 3 -19.73 2.26 5.59
N GLY A 4 -19.69 3.42 6.23
CA GLY A 4 -18.43 4.11 6.57
C GLY A 4 -18.12 4.15 8.08
N GLY A 5 -18.89 3.44 8.91
CA GLY A 5 -18.63 3.34 10.34
C GLY A 5 -17.61 2.26 10.68
N PRO A 6 -17.07 2.25 11.92
CA PRO A 6 -16.28 1.14 12.42
C PRO A 6 -17.02 -0.19 12.19
N ASP A 7 -16.33 -1.14 11.57
CA ASP A 7 -16.84 -2.50 11.42
C ASP A 7 -16.67 -3.24 12.76
N ASP A 8 -17.65 -3.06 13.65
CA ASP A 8 -17.68 -3.69 14.98
C ASP A 8 -17.78 -5.23 14.91
N SER A 9 -17.92 -5.80 13.70
CA SER A 9 -17.89 -7.26 13.51
C SER A 9 -16.46 -7.83 13.50
N ARG A 10 -15.43 -6.98 13.47
CA ARG A 10 -14.01 -7.40 13.40
C ARG A 10 -13.41 -7.44 14.80
N GLY A 11 -12.76 -8.56 15.14
CA GLY A 11 -12.08 -8.71 16.44
C GLY A 11 -10.72 -8.00 16.51
N TYR A 12 -10.15 -7.61 15.36
CA TYR A 12 -8.79 -7.10 15.27
C TYR A 12 -8.65 -5.95 14.26
N SER A 13 -7.70 -5.05 14.53
CA SER A 13 -7.23 -4.05 13.56
C SER A 13 -6.51 -4.72 12.38
N ALA A 14 -6.36 -4.00 11.28
CA ALA A 14 -5.67 -4.49 10.10
C ALA A 14 -4.21 -4.88 10.42
N GLY A 15 -3.70 -5.91 9.76
CA GLY A 15 -2.27 -6.09 9.62
C GLY A 15 -1.71 -5.10 8.60
N ILE A 16 -0.39 -4.92 8.58
CA ILE A 16 0.30 -4.08 7.61
C ILE A 16 1.45 -4.87 7.01
N VAL A 17 1.55 -4.87 5.68
CA VAL A 17 2.81 -5.12 4.99
C VAL A 17 3.49 -3.78 4.79
N GLU A 18 4.71 -3.66 5.30
CA GLU A 18 5.52 -2.45 5.19
C GLU A 18 6.71 -2.69 4.26
N PHE A 19 6.90 -1.77 3.32
CA PHE A 19 8.09 -1.73 2.48
C PHE A 19 8.89 -0.46 2.78
N CYS A 20 10.17 -0.63 3.10
CA CYS A 20 11.12 0.47 3.29
C CYS A 20 12.17 0.42 2.19
N TRP A 21 12.08 1.32 1.23
CA TRP A 21 12.93 1.36 0.04
C TRP A 21 13.80 2.61 0.02
N GLY A 22 15.06 2.42 -0.41
CA GLY A 22 15.93 3.50 -0.85
C GLY A 22 15.87 3.58 -2.37
N VAL A 23 15.42 4.72 -2.88
CA VAL A 23 15.24 4.96 -4.32
C VAL A 23 16.26 6.00 -4.76
N ARG A 24 16.87 5.76 -5.92
CA ARG A 24 17.81 6.70 -6.56
C ARG A 24 17.20 7.25 -7.82
N GLY A 25 17.35 8.55 -8.05
CA GLY A 25 16.85 9.22 -9.25
C GLY A 25 15.91 10.38 -8.90
N ASP A 26 15.69 11.25 -9.89
CA ASP A 26 14.83 12.43 -9.76
C ASP A 26 13.34 12.11 -10.00
N ASP A 27 13.00 10.86 -10.35
CA ASP A 27 11.72 10.44 -10.91
C ASP A 27 10.54 10.42 -9.92
N LEU A 28 10.78 10.81 -8.66
CA LEU A 28 9.74 10.90 -7.65
C LEU A 28 9.04 12.26 -7.61
N GLN A 29 9.15 13.12 -8.61
CA GLN A 29 8.52 14.46 -8.61
C GLN A 29 7.01 14.42 -8.40
N ALA A 30 6.33 13.40 -8.92
CA ALA A 30 4.87 13.25 -8.77
C ALA A 30 4.43 12.91 -7.33
N LEU A 31 5.35 12.42 -6.48
CA LEU A 31 5.07 12.12 -5.08
C LEU A 31 5.33 13.33 -4.18
N GLN A 32 4.44 13.53 -3.22
CA GLN A 32 4.59 14.47 -2.11
C GLN A 32 5.15 13.74 -0.88
N GLN A 33 5.32 14.44 0.25
CA GLN A 33 5.74 13.81 1.51
C GLN A 33 4.77 12.70 1.94
N HIS A 34 3.46 12.93 1.82
CA HIS A 34 2.40 11.99 2.17
C HIS A 34 1.50 11.75 0.97
N ASN A 35 1.27 10.48 0.62
CA ASN A 35 0.47 10.12 -0.55
C ASN A 35 -0.49 8.99 -0.18
N VAL A 36 -1.74 9.11 -0.62
CA VAL A 36 -2.76 8.07 -0.45
C VAL A 36 -3.18 7.62 -1.84
N PHE A 37 -2.95 6.35 -2.14
CA PHE A 37 -3.42 5.71 -3.36
C PHE A 37 -4.75 5.04 -3.06
N LEU A 38 -5.81 5.52 -3.71
CA LEU A 38 -7.15 4.96 -3.60
C LEU A 38 -7.46 4.12 -4.85
N SER A 39 -8.19 3.03 -4.67
CA SER A 39 -8.85 2.32 -5.75
C SER A 39 -9.93 3.22 -6.35
N SER A 40 -9.90 3.40 -7.68
CA SER A 40 -10.79 4.36 -8.36
C SER A 40 -11.33 3.87 -9.70
N LYS A 41 -11.00 2.64 -10.12
CA LYS A 41 -11.40 2.11 -11.44
C LYS A 41 -12.92 1.97 -11.58
N SER A 42 -13.64 1.69 -10.51
CA SER A 42 -15.11 1.69 -10.45
C SER A 42 -15.62 1.83 -9.01
N SER A 43 -16.92 2.12 -8.84
CA SER A 43 -17.54 2.09 -7.50
C SER A 43 -17.40 0.73 -6.82
N LYS A 44 -17.44 -0.35 -7.60
CA LYS A 44 -17.24 -1.71 -7.11
C LYS A 44 -15.81 -1.92 -6.60
N SER A 45 -14.80 -1.52 -7.39
CA SER A 45 -13.39 -1.65 -6.97
C SER A 45 -13.09 -0.78 -5.75
N PHE A 46 -13.75 0.37 -5.62
CA PHE A 46 -13.67 1.21 -4.43
C PHE A 46 -14.24 0.49 -3.21
N GLU A 47 -15.44 -0.09 -3.29
CA GLU A 47 -16.04 -0.85 -2.18
C GLU A 47 -15.19 -2.07 -1.79
N GLU A 48 -14.71 -2.82 -2.78
CA GLU A 48 -13.86 -4.01 -2.58
C GLU A 48 -12.51 -3.66 -1.94
N SER A 49 -11.94 -2.48 -2.22
CA SER A 49 -10.66 -2.04 -1.64
C SER A 49 -10.67 -1.86 -0.12
N TRP A 50 -11.85 -1.82 0.50
CA TRP A 50 -12.01 -1.81 1.97
C TRP A 50 -12.03 -3.22 2.57
N THR A 51 -12.04 -4.26 1.73
CA THR A 51 -11.85 -5.65 2.16
C THR A 51 -10.36 -5.92 2.30
N ARG A 52 -9.95 -6.36 3.49
CA ARG A 52 -8.56 -6.68 3.79
C ARG A 52 -8.10 -7.91 3.00
N PRO A 53 -7.08 -7.81 2.13
CA PRO A 53 -6.53 -8.95 1.41
C PRO A 53 -6.07 -10.05 2.37
N GLY A 54 -6.34 -11.30 2.02
CA GLY A 54 -6.03 -12.48 2.84
C GLY A 54 -7.03 -12.77 3.96
N SER A 55 -8.11 -11.99 4.10
CA SER A 55 -9.18 -12.30 5.06
C SER A 55 -10.14 -13.38 4.55
N LYS A 56 -10.80 -14.09 5.45
CA LYS A 56 -11.71 -15.20 5.10
C LYS A 56 -12.78 -14.76 4.09
N GLY A 57 -12.78 -15.40 2.92
CA GLY A 57 -13.77 -15.18 1.86
C GLY A 57 -13.48 -13.99 0.94
N GLY A 58 -12.30 -13.37 1.06
CA GLY A 58 -11.83 -12.34 0.14
C GLY A 58 -10.74 -12.88 -0.78
N ASP A 59 -10.99 -12.86 -2.08
CA ASP A 59 -9.94 -13.01 -3.08
C ASP A 59 -8.93 -11.85 -2.97
N LEU A 60 -7.71 -12.05 -3.50
CA LEU A 60 -6.76 -10.95 -3.66
C LEU A 60 -7.36 -9.97 -4.68
N PRO A 61 -7.64 -8.71 -4.29
CA PRO A 61 -8.34 -7.79 -5.18
C PRO A 61 -7.44 -7.40 -6.36
N GLU A 62 -8.05 -7.06 -7.49
CA GLU A 62 -7.28 -6.49 -8.62
C GLU A 62 -6.66 -5.14 -8.23
N ASP A 63 -7.31 -4.41 -7.31
CA ASP A 63 -6.91 -3.08 -6.88
C ASP A 63 -7.13 -2.85 -5.38
N ALA A 64 -6.27 -2.03 -4.76
CA ALA A 64 -6.31 -1.81 -3.30
C ALA A 64 -5.82 -0.42 -2.90
N ASN A 65 -6.19 -0.01 -1.69
CA ASN A 65 -5.73 1.25 -1.09
C ASN A 65 -4.40 1.04 -0.38
N PHE A 66 -3.48 1.99 -0.52
CA PHE A 66 -2.22 1.99 0.22
C PHE A 66 -1.69 3.40 0.43
N TYR A 67 -0.74 3.53 1.34
CA TYR A 67 -0.13 4.80 1.71
C TYR A 67 1.36 4.80 1.42
N ILE A 68 1.88 5.94 0.94
CA ILE A 68 3.30 6.16 0.74
C ILE A 68 3.76 7.41 1.48
N HIS A 69 4.86 7.27 2.21
CA HIS A 69 5.60 8.35 2.84
C HIS A 69 6.97 8.53 2.18
N VAL A 70 7.29 9.77 1.81
CA VAL A 70 8.59 10.15 1.22
C VAL A 70 9.19 11.30 2.04
N PRO A 71 9.77 11.03 3.23
CA PRO A 71 10.21 12.08 4.16
C PRO A 71 11.29 12.99 3.58
N SER A 72 12.12 12.48 2.67
CA SER A 72 13.13 13.25 1.94
C SER A 72 12.59 14.46 1.16
N LYS A 73 11.27 14.54 0.92
CA LYS A 73 10.62 15.70 0.29
C LYS A 73 10.65 16.96 1.16
N THR A 74 10.73 16.81 2.47
CA THR A 74 10.76 17.93 3.42
C THR A 74 11.98 17.91 4.32
N ASP A 75 12.57 16.74 4.56
CA ASP A 75 13.77 16.57 5.36
C ASP A 75 14.87 15.85 4.55
N PRO A 76 15.82 16.59 3.95
CA PRO A 76 16.93 16.02 3.21
C PRO A 76 17.82 15.06 4.02
N THR A 77 17.77 15.11 5.36
CA THR A 77 18.56 14.22 6.23
C THR A 77 17.93 12.83 6.38
N ALA A 78 16.69 12.64 5.91
CA ALA A 78 16.00 11.36 5.89
C ALA A 78 16.57 10.35 4.87
N VAL A 79 17.62 10.73 4.14
CA VAL A 79 18.42 9.88 3.27
C VAL A 79 19.90 10.12 3.53
N SER A 80 20.71 9.11 3.28
CA SER A 80 22.17 9.24 3.33
C SER A 80 22.76 8.89 1.97
N GLY A 81 23.62 9.77 1.45
CA GLY A 81 24.38 9.55 0.22
C GLY A 81 24.30 10.71 -0.77
N PRO A 82 25.17 10.70 -1.79
CA PRO A 82 25.21 11.73 -2.82
C PRO A 82 24.17 11.47 -3.93
N GLY A 83 23.67 12.56 -4.52
CA GLY A 83 22.70 12.53 -5.62
C GLY A 83 21.24 12.57 -5.15
N PRO A 84 20.28 12.55 -6.08
CA PRO A 84 18.86 12.50 -5.74
C PRO A 84 18.54 11.11 -5.19
N LEU A 85 18.46 11.03 -3.86
CA LEU A 85 18.11 9.83 -3.12
C LEU A 85 16.84 10.11 -2.33
N HIS A 86 15.97 9.10 -2.26
CA HIS A 86 14.72 9.17 -1.54
C HIS A 86 14.54 7.93 -0.68
N SER A 87 14.19 8.13 0.58
CA SER A 87 13.61 7.09 1.42
C SER A 87 12.11 7.05 1.16
N VAL A 88 11.59 5.87 0.86
CA VAL A 88 10.19 5.63 0.54
C VAL A 88 9.69 4.53 1.46
N MET A 89 8.65 4.83 2.24
CA MET A 89 7.96 3.87 3.08
C MET A 89 6.56 3.65 2.54
N VAL A 90 6.17 2.40 2.33
CA VAL A 90 4.83 2.03 1.88
C VAL A 90 4.14 1.23 2.98
N LEU A 91 2.90 1.62 3.32
CA LEU A 91 2.05 0.87 4.24
C LEU A 91 0.86 0.30 3.47
N PHE A 92 0.80 -1.03 3.41
CA PHE A 92 -0.23 -1.75 2.70
C PHE A 92 -1.12 -2.54 3.68
N PRO A 93 -2.40 -2.16 3.85
CA PRO A 93 -3.31 -2.87 4.75
C PRO A 93 -3.61 -4.29 4.28
N VAL A 94 -3.49 -5.25 5.19
CA VAL A 94 -3.82 -6.66 4.96
C VAL A 94 -4.62 -7.24 6.12
N ALA A 95 -5.06 -8.49 5.99
CA ALA A 95 -5.70 -9.21 7.09
C ALA A 95 -4.79 -9.26 8.32
N ASN A 96 -5.42 -9.17 9.50
CA ASN A 96 -4.72 -9.47 10.73
C ASN A 96 -4.30 -10.95 10.73
N LYS A 97 -3.20 -11.28 11.41
CA LYS A 97 -2.72 -12.67 11.50
C LYS A 97 -3.76 -13.61 12.10
N ALA A 98 -4.58 -13.12 13.04
CA ALA A 98 -5.66 -13.88 13.64
C ALA A 98 -6.87 -14.07 12.72
N GLU A 99 -6.97 -13.30 11.64
CA GLU A 99 -8.09 -13.29 10.67
C GLU A 99 -7.68 -13.84 9.29
N LEU A 100 -6.43 -14.30 9.15
CA LEU A 100 -5.88 -14.83 7.91
C LEU A 100 -6.66 -16.08 7.48
N GLN A 101 -7.00 -16.15 6.20
CA GLN A 101 -7.64 -17.32 5.62
C GLN A 101 -6.69 -18.52 5.64
N ALA A 102 -7.22 -19.71 5.91
CA ALA A 102 -6.43 -20.93 5.89
C ALA A 102 -5.78 -21.14 4.51
N GLY A 103 -4.48 -21.40 4.50
CA GLY A 103 -3.69 -21.60 3.28
C GLY A 103 -3.21 -20.32 2.60
N VAL A 104 -3.52 -19.13 3.14
CA VAL A 104 -2.86 -17.87 2.74
C VAL A 104 -1.69 -17.62 3.66
N GLU A 105 -0.51 -17.40 3.11
CA GLU A 105 0.68 -17.03 3.88
C GLU A 105 1.00 -15.54 3.72
N TYR A 106 1.66 -14.96 4.72
CA TYR A 106 2.09 -13.56 4.63
C TYR A 106 3.07 -13.30 3.49
N ALA A 107 3.88 -14.30 3.12
CA ALA A 107 4.81 -14.20 1.99
C ALA A 107 4.05 -13.92 0.69
N ASP A 108 2.93 -14.61 0.45
CA ASP A 108 2.09 -14.41 -0.73
C ASP A 108 1.52 -12.98 -0.77
N LEU A 109 1.11 -12.46 0.39
CA LEU A 109 0.61 -11.08 0.51
C LEU A 109 1.72 -10.05 0.27
N VAL A 110 2.96 -10.33 0.68
CA VAL A 110 4.11 -9.47 0.42
C VAL A 110 4.41 -9.43 -1.09
N GLU A 111 4.51 -10.57 -1.75
CA GLU A 111 4.80 -10.63 -3.19
C GLU A 111 3.69 -9.95 -4.00
N TRP A 112 2.43 -10.32 -3.75
CA TRP A 112 1.29 -9.73 -4.45
C TRP A 112 1.16 -8.21 -4.22
N SER A 113 1.33 -7.73 -2.98
CA SER A 113 1.22 -6.30 -2.70
C SER A 113 2.37 -5.52 -3.34
N ARG A 114 3.59 -6.06 -3.38
CA ARG A 114 4.74 -5.44 -4.08
C ARG A 114 4.41 -5.22 -5.55
N ASP A 115 3.94 -6.25 -6.24
CA ASP A 115 3.61 -6.18 -7.67
C ASP A 115 2.48 -5.18 -7.94
N LEU A 116 1.44 -5.18 -7.09
CA LEU A 116 0.35 -4.22 -7.19
C LEU A 116 0.84 -2.78 -6.99
N ILE A 117 1.66 -2.53 -5.96
CA ILE A 117 2.21 -1.20 -5.65
C ILE A 117 3.04 -0.67 -6.83
N LEU A 118 3.98 -1.47 -7.34
CA LEU A 118 4.85 -1.07 -8.45
C LEU A 118 4.04 -0.78 -9.72
N ARG A 119 3.06 -1.64 -10.04
CA ARG A 119 2.13 -1.40 -11.15
C ARG A 119 1.35 -0.09 -10.96
N ARG A 120 0.76 0.14 -9.78
CA ARG A 120 -0.05 1.34 -9.49
C ARG A 120 0.78 2.62 -9.51
N LEU A 121 2.04 2.56 -9.09
CA LEU A 121 2.99 3.67 -9.19
C LEU A 121 3.29 3.99 -10.66
N LYS A 122 3.58 2.96 -11.46
CA LYS A 122 3.84 3.11 -12.90
C LYS A 122 2.66 3.71 -13.65
N GLU A 123 1.44 3.24 -13.35
CA GLU A 123 0.19 3.81 -13.88
C GLU A 123 0.02 5.29 -13.49
N ALA A 124 0.54 5.70 -12.33
CA ALA A 124 0.56 7.09 -11.87
C ALA A 124 1.76 7.91 -12.39
N GLY A 125 2.60 7.32 -13.27
CA GLY A 125 3.77 7.98 -13.85
C GLY A 125 4.99 8.03 -12.94
N VAL A 126 5.05 7.16 -11.92
CA VAL A 126 6.21 7.01 -11.02
C VAL A 126 6.87 5.66 -11.29
N ASP A 127 8.15 5.66 -11.66
CA ASP A 127 8.93 4.42 -11.80
C ASP A 127 9.90 4.25 -10.63
N LEU A 128 9.91 3.06 -10.05
CA LEU A 128 10.78 2.70 -8.91
C LEU A 128 11.74 1.54 -9.26
N GLU A 129 11.63 0.96 -10.46
CA GLU A 129 12.47 -0.15 -10.92
C GLU A 129 13.59 0.31 -11.87
#